data_AF-A0A4Y2PRJ5-F1
#
_entry.id   AF-A0A4Y2PRJ5-F1
#
_cell.length_a   1.000
_cell.length_b   1.000
_cell.length_c   1.000
_cell.angle_alpha   90.00
_cell.angle_beta   90.00
_cell.angle_gamma   90.00
#
_symmetry.space_group_name_H-M   'P 1'
#
loop_
_entity.id
_entity.type
_entity.pdbx_description
1 polymer ?
#
loop_
_entity_poly.entity_id
_entity_poly.type
_entity_poly.pdbx_seq_one_letter_code
_entity_poly.pdbx_strand_id
1 'polypeptide(L)'
;MWVPTIVCPREYRENTETTETEPAEIHIFSDASPKAYGCVAYFRKVTDGTISSSFIVAKCRLAPLKKLSLARLELMGALVSARLAEYLQKTFPWITSHHIFFWSDSQITLHWINGDPLRWKEFVRNRVREIQEKTNRDHWNYCRGKTNPADKLTRGLSIHVLVQDDVWWHGPDWLTSQNLCFSNSADSIINETDIADELTKNYVPVLTVTEHYRNDFIDNLLSITNDKIDSYYIICFLICNQL
;
A
#
# COMPACT_ATOMS: atom_id res chain seq x y z
N MET A 1 23.29 21.75 7.22
CA MET A 1 22.80 21.04 6.03
C MET A 1 21.37 21.49 5.81
N TRP A 2 21.07 22.18 4.71
CA TRP A 2 19.72 22.68 4.42
C TRP A 2 18.84 21.51 3.94
N VAL A 3 17.74 21.24 4.64
CA VAL A 3 16.74 20.26 4.20
C VAL A 3 15.76 20.99 3.27
N PRO A 4 15.53 20.51 2.04
CA PRO A 4 14.57 21.12 1.12
C PRO A 4 13.16 21.13 1.71
N THR A 5 12.44 22.25 1.59
CA THR A 5 11.01 22.29 1.89
C THR A 5 10.26 21.48 0.83
N ILE A 6 9.56 20.43 1.25
CA ILE A 6 8.68 19.66 0.38
C ILE A 6 7.31 20.34 0.39
N VAL A 7 6.92 20.94 -0.74
CA VAL A 7 5.56 21.43 -0.95
C VAL A 7 4.78 20.31 -1.64
N CYS A 8 3.85 19.69 -0.92
CA CYS A 8 2.92 18.74 -1.54
C CYS A 8 1.86 19.57 -2.28
N PRO A 9 1.68 19.40 -3.61
CA PRO A 9 0.55 20.01 -4.30
C PRO A 9 -0.75 19.49 -3.68
N ARG A 10 -1.60 20.38 -3.17
CA ARG A 10 -2.91 20.04 -2.56
C ARG A 10 -4.09 20.45 -3.42
N GLU A 11 -3.84 21.00 -4.60
CA GLU A 11 -4.89 21.46 -5.52
C GLU A 11 -5.37 20.29 -6.38
N TYR A 12 -6.38 19.57 -5.87
CA TYR A 12 -6.95 18.41 -6.56
C TYR A 12 -8.14 18.76 -7.45
N ARG A 13 -8.58 20.02 -7.46
CA ARG A 13 -9.73 20.50 -8.24
C ARG A 13 -9.43 21.85 -8.86
N GLU A 14 -9.47 21.91 -10.19
CA GLU A 14 -9.64 23.17 -10.90
C GLU A 14 -11.14 23.47 -10.96
N ASN A 15 -11.54 24.70 -10.59
CA ASN A 15 -12.90 25.18 -10.81
C ASN A 15 -13.07 25.49 -12.30
N THR A 16 -13.21 24.47 -13.13
CA THR A 16 -13.64 24.62 -14.51
C THR A 16 -15.06 24.09 -14.62
N GLU A 17 -16.00 25.04 -14.76
CA GLU A 17 -17.31 24.72 -15.31
C GLU A 17 -17.11 24.22 -16.74
N THR A 18 -17.90 23.21 -17.13
CA THR A 18 -18.01 22.60 -18.48
C THR A 18 -16.86 21.71 -18.99
N THR A 19 -17.00 20.39 -18.80
CA THR A 19 -16.91 19.31 -19.83
C THR A 19 -17.19 17.94 -19.19
N GLU A 20 -17.56 16.94 -20.00
CA GLU A 20 -17.78 15.53 -19.59
C GLU A 20 -16.51 14.99 -18.91
N THR A 21 -16.49 15.02 -17.57
CA THR A 21 -15.37 14.55 -16.77
C THR A 21 -15.68 13.13 -16.30
N GLU A 22 -14.89 12.17 -16.78
CA GLU A 22 -14.88 10.82 -16.22
C GLU A 22 -14.59 10.88 -14.71
N PRO A 23 -15.15 9.97 -13.90
CA PRO A 23 -14.94 9.96 -12.46
C PRO A 23 -13.45 9.81 -12.12
N ALA A 24 -13.00 10.57 -11.13
CA ALA A 24 -11.63 10.45 -10.64
C ALA A 24 -11.38 9.08 -9.99
N GLU A 25 -10.20 8.53 -10.24
CA GLU A 25 -9.76 7.22 -9.74
C GLU A 25 -8.63 7.38 -8.71
N ILE A 26 -8.53 6.43 -7.80
CA ILE A 26 -7.41 6.30 -6.84
C ILE A 26 -6.63 5.03 -7.16
N HIS A 27 -5.33 5.16 -7.34
CA HIS A 27 -4.42 4.04 -7.57
C HIS A 27 -3.43 3.94 -6.41
N ILE A 28 -3.43 2.80 -5.72
CA ILE A 28 -2.59 2.56 -4.54
C ILE A 28 -1.58 1.45 -4.83
N PHE A 29 -0.31 1.80 -4.78
CA PHE A 29 0.82 0.92 -5.04
C PHE A 29 1.41 0.45 -3.72
N SER A 30 1.48 -0.86 -3.48
CA SER A 30 2.18 -1.43 -2.31
C SER A 30 3.52 -2.01 -2.70
N ASP A 31 4.46 -1.97 -1.75
CA ASP A 31 5.73 -2.68 -1.85
C ASP A 31 6.25 -3.07 -0.45
N ALA A 32 7.21 -4.00 -0.42
CA ALA A 32 7.96 -4.32 0.78
C ALA A 32 9.42 -4.70 0.51
N SER A 33 10.27 -4.33 1.47
CA SER A 33 11.67 -4.74 1.56
C SER A 33 11.94 -5.35 2.94
N PRO A 34 13.09 -6.01 3.14
CA PRO A 34 13.52 -6.47 4.47
C PRO A 34 13.64 -5.35 5.53
N LYS A 35 13.65 -4.08 5.11
CA LYS A 35 13.80 -2.92 6.00
C LYS A 35 12.47 -2.24 6.30
N ALA A 36 11.55 -2.19 5.34
CA ALA A 36 10.31 -1.44 5.45
C ALA A 36 9.25 -1.95 4.46
N TYR A 37 7.98 -1.68 4.74
CA TYR A 37 6.86 -2.00 3.87
C TYR A 37 5.86 -0.84 3.89
N GLY A 38 5.11 -0.66 2.81
CA GLY A 38 4.21 0.48 2.71
C GLY A 38 3.49 0.59 1.39
N CYS A 39 2.92 1.76 1.16
CA CYS A 39 2.22 2.08 -0.06
C CYS A 39 2.24 3.58 -0.42
N VAL A 40 1.94 3.87 -1.68
CA VAL A 40 1.80 5.21 -2.24
C VAL A 40 0.50 5.29 -3.04
N ALA A 41 -0.27 6.36 -2.85
CA ALA A 41 -1.54 6.59 -3.50
C ALA A 41 -1.49 7.80 -4.44
N TYR A 42 -2.12 7.66 -5.61
CA TYR A 42 -2.22 8.68 -6.64
C TYR A 42 -3.69 8.86 -7.06
N PHE A 43 -4.05 10.09 -7.41
CA PHE A 43 -5.23 10.34 -8.24
C PHE A 43 -4.89 10.07 -9.69
N ARG A 44 -5.88 9.61 -10.44
CA ARG A 44 -5.91 9.61 -11.90
C ARG A 44 -7.22 10.26 -12.35
N LYS A 45 -7.15 11.27 -13.20
CA LYS A 45 -8.31 12.00 -13.71
C LYS A 45 -8.21 12.19 -15.22
N VAL A 46 -9.35 12.20 -15.89
CA VAL A 46 -9.47 12.58 -17.29
C VAL A 46 -10.17 13.93 -17.37
N THR A 47 -9.53 14.92 -17.99
CA THR A 47 -10.07 16.26 -18.18
C THR A 47 -9.84 16.66 -19.62
N ASP A 48 -10.91 16.97 -20.36
CA ASP A 48 -10.84 17.33 -21.79
C ASP A 48 -10.06 16.33 -22.64
N GLY A 49 -10.22 15.02 -22.36
CA GLY A 49 -9.50 13.95 -23.04
C GLY A 49 -8.02 13.80 -22.65
N THR A 50 -7.51 14.65 -21.76
CA THR A 50 -6.15 14.56 -21.21
C THR A 50 -6.17 13.80 -19.89
N ILE A 51 -5.34 12.77 -19.79
CA ILE A 51 -5.20 11.98 -18.57
C ILE A 51 -4.05 12.54 -17.76
N SER A 52 -4.30 12.82 -16.49
CA SER A 52 -3.28 13.27 -15.55
C SER A 52 -3.34 12.48 -14.25
N SER A 53 -2.19 12.37 -13.59
CA SER A 53 -2.07 11.72 -12.29
C SER A 53 -1.29 12.59 -11.32
N SER A 54 -1.67 12.52 -10.04
CA SER A 54 -1.08 13.35 -8.99
C SER A 54 -0.96 12.58 -7.68
N PHE A 55 0.14 12.78 -6.98
CA PHE A 55 0.39 12.22 -5.66
C PHE A 55 -0.67 12.65 -4.65
N ILE A 56 -1.14 11.70 -3.83
CA ILE A 56 -2.07 11.96 -2.71
C ILE A 56 -1.33 11.84 -1.39
N VAL A 57 -0.81 10.64 -1.13
CA VAL A 57 -0.26 10.26 0.18
C VAL A 57 0.59 9.00 0.06
N ALA A 58 1.65 8.93 0.86
CA ALA A 58 2.45 7.73 1.04
C ALA A 58 2.45 7.32 2.51
N LYS A 59 2.43 6.01 2.78
CA LYS A 59 2.46 5.46 4.14
C LYS A 59 3.46 4.31 4.22
N CYS A 60 4.42 4.43 5.11
CA CYS A 60 5.48 3.43 5.31
C CYS A 60 5.59 2.99 6.76
N ARG A 61 6.05 1.75 6.98
CA ARG A 61 6.33 1.16 8.28
C ARG A 61 7.65 0.41 8.23
N LEU A 62 8.43 0.49 9.30
CA LEU A 62 9.64 -0.31 9.45
C LEU A 62 9.28 -1.79 9.60
N ALA A 63 10.10 -2.65 9.00
CA ALA A 63 9.95 -4.09 9.14
C ALA A 63 10.11 -4.50 10.62
N PRO A 64 9.31 -5.46 11.12
CA PRO A 64 9.41 -5.89 12.51
C PRO A 64 10.79 -6.48 12.84
N LEU A 65 11.25 -6.30 14.08
CA LEU A 65 12.49 -6.91 14.56
C LEU A 65 12.47 -8.45 14.47
N LYS A 66 11.28 -9.05 14.66
CA LYS A 66 11.07 -10.47 14.39
C LYS A 66 11.08 -10.67 12.87
N LYS A 67 12.08 -11.40 12.38
CA LYS A 67 12.23 -11.71 10.96
C LYS A 67 10.96 -12.36 10.40
N LEU A 68 10.36 -11.69 9.44
CA LEU A 68 9.31 -12.23 8.57
C LEU A 68 9.91 -12.56 7.21
N SER A 69 9.28 -13.50 6.48
CA SER A 69 9.61 -13.72 5.08
C SER A 69 9.24 -12.48 4.25
N LEU A 70 9.89 -12.31 3.10
CA LEU A 70 9.58 -11.21 2.18
C LEU A 70 8.10 -11.24 1.76
N ALA A 71 7.57 -12.41 1.39
CA ALA A 71 6.16 -12.58 1.05
C ALA A 71 5.20 -12.09 2.15
N ARG A 72 5.52 -12.33 3.43
CA ARG A 72 4.72 -11.82 4.55
C ARG A 72 4.82 -10.30 4.70
N LEU A 73 5.97 -9.70 4.38
CA LEU A 73 6.14 -8.25 4.39
C LEU A 73 5.40 -7.60 3.22
N GLU A 74 5.40 -8.22 2.04
CA GLU A 74 4.63 -7.77 0.87
C GLU A 74 3.12 -7.78 1.17
N LEU A 75 2.62 -8.84 1.81
CA LEU A 75 1.24 -8.90 2.30
C LEU A 75 0.94 -7.80 3.33
N MET A 76 1.91 -7.45 4.18
CA MET A 76 1.77 -6.34 5.11
C MET A 76 1.69 -4.98 4.39
N GLY A 77 2.44 -4.79 3.30
CA GLY A 77 2.32 -3.63 2.42
C GLY A 77 0.92 -3.52 1.82
N ALA A 78 0.40 -4.62 1.29
CA ALA A 78 -0.97 -4.70 0.77
C ALA A 78 -2.03 -4.39 1.84
N LEU A 79 -1.86 -4.87 3.07
CA LEU A 79 -2.75 -4.54 4.18
C LEU A 79 -2.75 -3.03 4.52
N VAL A 80 -1.59 -2.37 4.44
CA VAL A 80 -1.49 -0.92 4.61
C VAL A 80 -2.27 -0.21 3.49
N SER A 81 -2.19 -0.68 2.26
CA SER A 81 -3.00 -0.16 1.13
C SER A 81 -4.49 -0.30 1.37
N ALA A 82 -4.98 -1.46 1.83
CA ALA A 82 -6.40 -1.68 2.10
C ALA A 82 -6.94 -0.72 3.18
N ARG A 83 -6.18 -0.52 4.26
CA ARG A 83 -6.54 0.45 5.31
C ARG A 83 -6.46 1.90 4.82
N LEU A 84 -5.50 2.20 3.95
CA LEU A 84 -5.38 3.52 3.35
C LEU A 84 -6.56 3.82 2.43
N ALA A 85 -7.00 2.86 1.63
CA ALA A 85 -8.18 3.02 0.78
C ALA A 85 -9.45 3.34 1.59
N GLU A 86 -9.69 2.62 2.69
CA GLU A 86 -10.83 2.93 3.57
C GLU A 86 -10.76 4.35 4.15
N TYR A 87 -9.56 4.83 4.49
CA TYR A 87 -9.35 6.21 4.92
C TYR A 87 -9.60 7.21 3.80
N LEU A 88 -9.06 6.96 2.60
CA LEU A 88 -9.20 7.84 1.44
C LEU A 88 -10.65 7.90 0.96
N GLN A 89 -11.39 6.80 1.01
CA GLN A 89 -12.81 6.77 0.66
C GLN A 89 -13.65 7.63 1.61
N LYS A 90 -13.33 7.65 2.91
CA LYS A 90 -13.96 8.56 3.88
C LYS A 90 -13.59 10.02 3.64
N THR A 91 -12.35 10.27 3.18
CA THR A 91 -11.82 11.62 2.91
C THR A 91 -12.38 12.19 1.61
N PHE A 92 -12.58 11.34 0.60
CA PHE A 92 -13.05 11.68 -0.74
C PHE A 92 -14.35 10.92 -1.06
N PRO A 93 -15.48 11.26 -0.40
CA PRO A 93 -16.72 10.50 -0.49
C PRO A 93 -17.36 10.50 -1.89
N TRP A 94 -16.92 11.38 -2.80
CA TRP A 94 -17.34 11.40 -4.19
C TRP A 94 -16.66 10.34 -5.06
N ILE A 95 -15.58 9.71 -4.59
CA ILE A 95 -14.93 8.59 -5.27
C ILE A 95 -15.50 7.30 -4.72
N THR A 96 -16.23 6.57 -5.56
CA THR A 96 -16.81 5.29 -5.17
C THR A 96 -15.71 4.23 -5.03
N SER A 97 -15.96 3.18 -4.25
CA SER A 97 -15.04 2.04 -4.14
C SER A 97 -14.76 1.37 -5.48
N HIS A 98 -15.64 1.56 -6.48
CA HIS A 98 -15.45 1.05 -7.83
C HIS A 98 -14.29 1.71 -8.59
N HIS A 99 -13.85 2.89 -8.14
CA HIS A 99 -12.75 3.66 -8.75
C HIS A 99 -11.47 3.65 -7.88
N ILE A 100 -11.32 2.65 -7.00
CA ILE A 100 -10.10 2.46 -6.21
C ILE A 100 -9.41 1.17 -6.64
N PHE A 101 -8.18 1.29 -7.16
CA PHE A 101 -7.38 0.20 -7.68
C PHE A 101 -6.11 0.00 -6.87
N PHE A 102 -5.70 -1.26 -6.72
CA PHE A 102 -4.53 -1.66 -5.96
C PHE A 102 -3.50 -2.31 -6.87
N TRP A 103 -2.22 -2.04 -6.62
CA TRP A 103 -1.10 -2.50 -7.43
C TRP A 103 -0.02 -3.11 -6.55
N SER A 104 0.43 -4.30 -6.91
CA SER A 104 1.54 -4.99 -6.25
C SER A 104 2.40 -5.69 -7.30
N ASP A 105 3.71 -5.75 -7.08
CA ASP A 105 4.63 -6.59 -7.86
C ASP A 105 4.83 -7.99 -7.26
N SER A 106 4.25 -8.23 -6.09
CA SER A 106 4.26 -9.53 -5.43
C SER A 106 3.11 -10.41 -5.90
N GLN A 107 3.41 -11.36 -6.80
CA GLN A 107 2.42 -12.34 -7.26
C GLN A 107 1.96 -13.29 -6.18
N ILE A 108 2.82 -13.62 -5.21
CA ILE A 108 2.40 -14.43 -4.06
C ILE A 108 1.37 -13.69 -3.20
N THR A 109 1.55 -12.37 -3.02
CA THR A 109 0.57 -11.53 -2.33
C THR A 109 -0.76 -11.49 -3.08
N LEU A 110 -0.73 -11.26 -4.40
CA LEU A 110 -1.94 -11.26 -5.23
C LEU A 110 -2.64 -12.63 -5.21
N HIS A 111 -1.87 -13.72 -5.26
CA HIS A 111 -2.40 -15.08 -5.14
C HIS A 111 -3.12 -15.31 -3.80
N TRP A 112 -2.52 -14.89 -2.69
CA TRP A 112 -3.16 -15.00 -1.37
C TRP A 112 -4.43 -14.17 -1.27
N ILE A 113 -4.42 -12.94 -1.80
CA ILE A 113 -5.59 -12.03 -1.78
C ILE A 113 -6.74 -12.59 -2.62
N ASN A 114 -6.45 -13.22 -3.74
CA ASN A 114 -7.47 -13.83 -4.60
C ASN A 114 -7.96 -15.20 -4.09
N GLY A 115 -7.18 -15.87 -3.24
CA GLY A 115 -7.51 -17.17 -2.66
C GLY A 115 -8.50 -17.13 -1.48
N ASP A 116 -8.94 -18.32 -1.07
CA ASP A 116 -9.69 -18.50 0.18
C ASP A 116 -8.76 -18.35 1.39
N PRO A 117 -9.01 -17.39 2.31
CA PRO A 117 -8.19 -17.19 3.51
C PRO A 117 -8.03 -18.45 4.37
N LEU A 118 -9.03 -19.34 4.42
CA LEU A 118 -9.02 -20.52 5.29
C LEU A 118 -7.94 -21.54 4.91
N ARG A 119 -7.42 -21.46 3.68
CA ARG A 119 -6.32 -22.30 3.19
C ARG A 119 -4.97 -21.93 3.81
N TRP A 120 -4.85 -20.72 4.36
CA TRP A 120 -3.59 -20.18 4.84
C TRP A 120 -3.42 -20.28 6.35
N LYS A 121 -2.17 -20.33 6.80
CA LYS A 121 -1.81 -20.20 8.22
C LYS A 121 -2.33 -18.86 8.78
N GLU A 122 -2.53 -18.83 10.10
CA GLU A 122 -3.19 -17.74 10.80
C GLU A 122 -2.66 -16.34 10.46
N PHE A 123 -1.34 -16.17 10.33
CA PHE A 123 -0.74 -14.88 9.97
C PHE A 123 -1.28 -14.35 8.64
N VAL A 124 -1.22 -15.18 7.59
CA VAL A 124 -1.67 -14.82 6.23
C VAL A 124 -3.19 -14.74 6.20
N ARG A 125 -3.88 -15.76 6.71
CA ARG A 125 -5.35 -15.85 6.77
C ARG A 125 -5.99 -14.59 7.34
N ASN A 126 -5.55 -14.15 8.51
CA ASN A 126 -6.19 -13.02 9.20
C ASN A 126 -6.01 -11.72 8.41
N ARG A 127 -4.86 -11.53 7.75
CA ARG A 127 -4.56 -10.34 6.94
C ARG A 127 -5.27 -10.34 5.61
N VAL A 128 -5.33 -11.49 4.94
CA VAL A 128 -6.09 -11.66 3.71
C VAL A 128 -7.58 -11.39 3.98
N ARG A 129 -8.13 -11.92 5.08
CA ARG A 129 -9.51 -11.64 5.48
C ARG A 129 -9.76 -10.14 5.63
N GLU A 130 -8.90 -9.44 6.35
CA GLU A 130 -9.05 -7.99 6.54
C GLU A 130 -8.95 -7.22 5.21
N ILE A 131 -8.06 -7.63 4.29
CA ILE A 131 -7.95 -7.03 2.96
C ILE A 131 -9.26 -7.26 2.16
N GLN A 132 -9.78 -8.48 2.17
CA GLN A 132 -11.01 -8.85 1.46
C GLN A 132 -12.27 -8.17 2.04
N GLU A 133 -12.28 -7.87 3.34
CA GLU A 133 -13.37 -7.12 3.99
C GLU A 133 -13.35 -5.63 3.58
N LYS A 134 -12.18 -5.07 3.27
CA LYS A 134 -11.99 -3.64 2.99
C LYS A 134 -11.94 -3.29 1.50
N THR A 135 -11.69 -4.26 0.63
CA THR A 135 -11.39 -4.02 -0.79
C THR A 135 -12.09 -5.03 -1.68
N ASN A 136 -12.33 -4.64 -2.95
CA ASN A 136 -12.74 -5.59 -3.96
C ASN A 136 -11.52 -6.39 -4.46
N ARG A 137 -11.60 -7.72 -4.43
CA ARG A 137 -10.54 -8.61 -4.91
C ARG A 137 -10.19 -8.37 -6.37
N ASP A 138 -11.19 -8.07 -7.20
CA ASP A 138 -11.00 -7.86 -8.65
C ASP A 138 -10.24 -6.57 -8.98
N HIS A 139 -9.97 -5.73 -7.97
CA HIS A 139 -9.24 -4.47 -8.14
C HIS A 139 -7.76 -4.59 -7.79
N TRP A 140 -7.28 -5.77 -7.42
CA TRP A 140 -5.88 -6.06 -7.14
C TRP A 140 -5.15 -6.49 -8.40
N ASN A 141 -4.23 -5.64 -8.84
CA ASN A 141 -3.54 -5.78 -10.11
C ASN A 141 -2.04 -5.98 -9.92
N TYR A 142 -1.44 -6.70 -10.86
CA TYR A 142 0.00 -6.80 -10.95
C TYR A 142 0.60 -5.55 -11.59
N CYS A 143 1.67 -5.02 -10.99
CA CYS A 143 2.56 -4.06 -11.64
C CYS A 143 3.99 -4.61 -11.65
N ARG A 144 4.81 -4.21 -12.62
CA ARG A 144 6.22 -4.63 -12.62
C ARG A 144 6.97 -3.85 -11.53
N GLY A 145 7.80 -4.53 -10.74
CA GLY A 145 8.54 -3.89 -9.63
C GLY A 145 9.40 -2.70 -10.06
N LYS A 146 9.99 -2.72 -11.26
CA LYS A 146 10.75 -1.58 -11.81
C LYS A 146 9.90 -0.31 -12.04
N THR A 147 8.60 -0.47 -12.23
CA THR A 147 7.66 0.64 -12.43
C THR A 147 6.75 0.83 -11.22
N ASN A 148 7.04 0.18 -10.09
CA ASN A 148 6.30 0.32 -8.85
C ASN A 148 6.88 1.52 -8.06
N PRO A 149 6.15 2.65 -7.94
CA PRO A 149 6.65 3.81 -7.20
C PRO A 149 6.87 3.52 -5.70
N ALA A 150 6.19 2.51 -5.14
CA ALA A 150 6.37 2.13 -3.74
C ALA A 150 7.75 1.48 -3.45
N ASP A 151 8.48 1.00 -4.47
CA ASP A 151 9.85 0.49 -4.31
C ASP A 151 10.80 1.56 -3.73
N LYS A 152 10.63 2.81 -4.15
CA LYS A 152 11.39 3.96 -3.62
C LYS A 152 11.11 4.19 -2.13
N LEU A 153 9.88 3.93 -1.70
CA LEU A 153 9.44 4.10 -0.32
C LEU A 153 10.07 3.07 0.62
N THR A 154 10.24 1.82 0.17
CA THR A 154 10.72 0.71 1.01
C THR A 154 12.24 0.54 1.00
N ARG A 155 12.91 0.98 -0.07
CA ARG A 155 14.38 0.96 -0.18
C ARG A 155 15.05 2.18 0.46
N GLY A 156 14.29 3.26 0.58
CA GLY A 156 14.77 4.56 1.05
C GLY A 156 15.35 5.37 -0.09
N LEU A 157 14.98 6.65 -0.14
CA LEU A 157 15.50 7.63 -1.09
C LEU A 157 16.08 8.81 -0.30
N SER A 158 16.91 9.64 -0.91
CA SER A 158 17.28 10.93 -0.30
C SER A 158 16.21 11.98 -0.61
N ILE A 159 16.02 12.96 0.29
CA ILE A 159 15.02 14.02 0.09
C ILE A 159 15.33 14.83 -1.18
N HIS A 160 16.61 15.09 -1.46
CA HIS A 160 17.03 15.84 -2.65
C HIS A 160 16.64 15.14 -3.95
N VAL A 161 16.78 13.81 -4.00
CA VAL A 161 16.36 13.01 -5.16
C VAL A 161 14.84 12.94 -5.22
N LEU A 162 14.16 12.73 -4.08
CA LEU A 162 12.69 12.63 -4.03
C LEU A 162 11.99 13.89 -4.56
N VAL A 163 12.48 15.08 -4.21
CA VAL A 163 11.88 16.35 -4.64
C VAL A 163 11.96 16.52 -6.17
N GLN A 164 12.97 15.92 -6.81
CA GLN A 164 13.19 16.00 -8.26
C GLN A 164 12.69 14.76 -9.02
N ASP A 165 11.96 13.87 -8.34
CA ASP A 165 11.53 12.60 -8.90
C ASP A 165 10.11 12.72 -9.47
N ASP A 166 10.00 12.94 -10.78
CA ASP A 166 8.72 13.09 -11.46
C ASP A 166 7.81 11.86 -11.31
N VAL A 167 8.39 10.66 -11.32
CA VAL A 167 7.65 9.40 -11.14
C VAL A 167 7.10 9.30 -9.72
N TRP A 168 7.78 9.86 -8.72
CA TRP A 168 7.24 9.91 -7.36
C TRP A 168 6.00 10.82 -7.27
N TRP A 169 6.00 11.96 -7.95
CA TRP A 169 4.92 12.94 -7.85
C TRP A 169 3.74 12.67 -8.78
N HIS A 170 3.98 12.05 -9.93
CA HIS A 170 2.95 11.79 -10.94
C HIS A 170 2.63 10.30 -11.07
N GLY A 171 3.37 9.42 -10.41
CA GLY A 171 3.23 7.97 -10.60
C GLY A 171 3.93 7.52 -11.88
N PRO A 172 3.82 6.23 -12.24
CA PRO A 172 4.48 5.70 -13.42
C PRO A 172 3.79 6.14 -14.71
N ASP A 173 4.55 6.32 -15.78
CA ASP A 173 4.05 6.86 -17.07
C ASP A 173 2.79 6.15 -17.58
N TRP A 174 2.75 4.82 -17.45
CA TRP A 174 1.61 4.01 -17.91
C TRP A 174 0.32 4.29 -17.16
N LEU A 175 0.37 4.92 -15.98
CA LEU A 175 -0.82 5.36 -15.24
C LEU A 175 -1.60 6.44 -16.01
N THR A 176 -0.90 7.23 -16.83
CA THR A 176 -1.50 8.27 -17.68
C THR A 176 -1.89 7.77 -19.07
N SER A 177 -1.70 6.48 -19.36
CA SER A 177 -2.13 5.89 -20.62
C SER A 177 -3.65 5.79 -20.72
N GLN A 178 -4.18 5.90 -21.95
CA GLN A 178 -5.61 5.75 -22.25
C GLN A 178 -6.15 4.36 -21.85
N ASN A 179 -5.35 3.32 -22.10
CA ASN A 179 -5.71 1.95 -21.80
C ASN A 179 -4.80 1.42 -20.68
N LEU A 180 -5.32 1.39 -19.46
CA LEU A 180 -4.66 0.70 -18.36
C LEU A 180 -4.76 -0.81 -18.59
N CYS A 181 -3.61 -1.48 -18.62
CA CYS A 181 -3.58 -2.94 -18.63
C CYS A 181 -3.77 -3.47 -17.20
N PHE A 182 -5.00 -3.79 -16.85
CA PHE A 182 -5.32 -4.55 -15.64
C PHE A 182 -4.91 -6.01 -15.88
N SER A 183 -3.73 -6.40 -15.40
CA SER A 183 -3.28 -7.79 -15.42
C SER A 183 -3.39 -8.39 -14.03
N ASN A 184 -4.21 -9.43 -13.87
CA ASN A 184 -4.28 -10.22 -12.64
C ASN A 184 -3.15 -11.27 -12.56
N SER A 185 -2.37 -11.41 -13.62
CA SER A 185 -1.25 -12.35 -13.72
C SER A 185 -0.21 -11.81 -14.69
N ALA A 186 0.99 -11.54 -14.21
CA ALA A 186 2.13 -11.72 -15.08
C ALA A 186 2.39 -13.23 -15.20
N ASP A 187 2.79 -13.70 -16.38
CA ASP A 187 3.17 -15.08 -16.70
C ASP A 187 4.44 -15.55 -15.96
N SER A 188 4.60 -15.18 -14.69
CA SER A 188 5.76 -15.52 -13.88
C SER A 188 5.40 -16.60 -12.86
N ILE A 189 6.37 -17.48 -12.63
CA ILE A 189 6.22 -18.67 -11.80
C ILE A 189 6.09 -18.22 -10.34
N ILE A 190 4.88 -18.33 -9.77
CA ILE A 190 4.69 -18.15 -8.33
C ILE A 190 5.57 -19.19 -7.63
N ASN A 191 6.35 -18.76 -6.64
CA ASN A 191 7.21 -19.68 -5.92
C ASN A 191 6.38 -20.70 -5.13
N GLU A 192 6.31 -21.94 -5.62
CA GLU A 192 5.51 -23.02 -5.03
C GLU A 192 5.89 -23.30 -3.57
N THR A 193 7.15 -23.05 -3.18
CA THR A 193 7.59 -23.24 -1.79
C THR A 193 6.92 -22.25 -0.84
N ASP A 194 6.76 -20.99 -1.25
CA ASP A 194 6.12 -19.96 -0.41
C ASP A 194 4.63 -20.25 -0.22
N ILE A 195 3.98 -20.82 -1.25
CA ILE A 195 2.60 -21.31 -1.14
C ILE A 195 2.54 -22.49 -0.17
N ALA A 196 3.35 -23.52 -0.41
CA ALA A 196 3.35 -24.75 0.38
C ALA A 196 3.64 -24.49 1.87
N ASP A 197 4.56 -23.56 2.16
CA ASP A 197 4.92 -23.17 3.51
C ASP A 197 3.79 -22.46 4.25
N GLU A 198 2.86 -21.80 3.56
CA GLU A 198 1.73 -21.10 4.18
C GLU A 198 0.42 -21.89 4.14
N LEU A 199 0.35 -23.03 3.46
CA LEU A 199 -0.81 -23.90 3.52
C LEU A 199 -1.02 -24.45 4.95
N THR A 200 -2.28 -24.46 5.38
CA THR A 200 -2.67 -25.22 6.57
C THR A 200 -2.48 -26.71 6.29
N LYS A 201 -1.56 -27.35 7.00
CA LYS A 201 -1.55 -28.82 7.08
C LYS A 201 -2.89 -29.20 7.71
N ASN A 202 -3.70 -30.05 7.04
CA ASN A 202 -5.02 -30.51 7.50
C ASN A 202 -5.06 -30.61 9.04
N TYR A 203 -5.76 -29.68 9.68
CA TYR A 203 -5.73 -29.53 11.13
C TYR A 203 -7.02 -30.09 11.73
N VAL A 204 -6.88 -31.11 12.59
CA VAL A 204 -7.91 -31.53 13.54
C VAL A 204 -8.03 -30.41 14.59
N PRO A 205 -9.23 -29.86 14.85
CA PRO A 205 -9.36 -28.70 15.73
C PRO A 205 -8.97 -29.08 17.17
N VAL A 206 -7.87 -28.53 17.67
CA VAL A 206 -7.57 -28.49 19.10
C VAL A 206 -8.07 -27.15 19.62
N LEU A 207 -9.18 -27.18 20.35
CA LEU A 207 -9.74 -26.01 21.03
C LEU A 207 -8.81 -25.67 22.20
N THR A 208 -8.09 -24.55 22.13
CA THR A 208 -7.33 -24.04 23.27
C THR A 208 -8.11 -22.85 23.82
N VAL A 209 -8.68 -23.00 25.01
CA VAL A 209 -9.33 -21.92 25.74
C VAL A 209 -8.24 -21.16 26.50
N THR A 210 -7.95 -19.94 26.08
CA THR A 210 -7.13 -19.00 26.86
C THR A 210 -8.06 -18.03 27.59
N GLU A 211 -8.03 -18.07 28.92
CA GLU A 211 -8.69 -17.09 29.77
C GLU A 211 -8.01 -15.72 29.60
N HIS A 212 -8.84 -14.70 29.35
CA HIS A 212 -8.41 -13.33 29.12
C HIS A 212 -8.20 -12.64 30.49
N TYR A 213 -6.95 -12.50 30.93
CA TYR A 213 -6.62 -11.51 31.97
C TYR A 213 -6.44 -10.14 31.31
N ARG A 214 -7.33 -9.21 31.67
CA ARG A 214 -7.26 -7.81 31.27
C ARG A 214 -6.17 -7.14 32.12
N ASN A 215 -5.03 -6.82 31.52
CA ASN A 215 -3.99 -6.00 32.12
C ASN A 215 -4.00 -4.62 31.47
N ASP A 216 -4.63 -3.64 32.13
CA ASP A 216 -4.74 -2.24 31.73
C ASP A 216 -3.41 -1.46 31.87
N PHE A 217 -2.26 -2.08 31.55
CA PHE A 217 -0.93 -1.50 31.76
C PHE A 217 -0.19 -1.12 30.47
N ILE A 218 -0.58 -1.67 29.30
CA ILE A 218 0.14 -1.43 28.04
C ILE A 218 -0.37 -0.21 27.26
N ASP A 219 -1.60 0.25 27.53
CA ASP A 219 -2.17 1.38 26.79
C ASP A 219 -1.61 2.76 27.19
N ASN A 220 -0.74 2.82 28.21
CA ASN A 220 -0.10 4.06 28.68
C ASN A 220 1.42 4.15 28.42
N LEU A 221 2.01 3.27 27.60
CA LEU A 221 3.46 3.28 27.33
C LEU A 221 3.82 3.57 25.86
N LEU A 222 3.21 4.60 25.25
CA LEU A 222 3.70 5.20 24.00
C LEU A 222 3.72 6.73 24.01
N SER A 223 3.56 7.37 25.18
CA SER A 223 4.04 8.73 25.38
C SER A 223 5.45 8.66 25.99
N ILE A 224 6.42 9.26 25.28
CA ILE A 224 7.80 9.52 25.71
C ILE A 224 8.75 8.31 25.60
N THR A 225 9.54 8.26 24.52
CA THR A 225 10.99 8.56 24.56
C THR A 225 11.55 8.72 23.14
N ASN A 226 12.07 9.92 22.86
CA ASN A 226 13.06 10.20 21.81
C ASN A 226 14.43 9.65 22.24
N ASP A 227 15.22 9.06 21.32
CA ASP A 227 16.50 9.65 20.89
C ASP A 227 17.33 8.72 19.95
N LYS A 228 17.91 9.37 18.93
CA LYS A 228 19.06 8.98 18.09
C LYS A 228 18.97 7.74 17.18
N ILE A 229 18.48 7.96 15.95
CA ILE A 229 19.15 7.46 14.73
C ILE A 229 19.16 8.61 13.70
N ASP A 230 20.36 9.11 13.44
CA ASP A 230 20.63 10.28 12.60
C ASP A 230 20.27 10.04 11.12
N SER A 231 19.47 10.98 10.60
CA SER A 231 19.56 11.59 9.26
C SER A 231 19.33 10.78 7.97
N TYR A 232 18.99 9.49 7.98
CA TYR A 232 18.72 8.74 6.71
C TYR A 232 17.28 8.26 6.47
N TYR A 233 16.34 8.47 7.41
CA TYR A 233 14.99 7.88 7.35
C TYR A 233 13.83 8.88 7.55
N ILE A 234 14.06 10.17 7.28
CA ILE A 234 13.08 11.26 7.51
C ILE A 234 11.97 11.34 6.43
N ILE A 235 12.02 10.50 5.38
CA ILE A 235 10.99 10.51 4.32
C ILE A 235 9.67 9.85 4.77
N CYS A 236 9.70 8.95 5.75
CA CYS A 236 8.49 8.21 6.16
C CYS A 236 7.59 8.96 7.16
N PHE A 237 8.08 10.02 7.82
CA PHE A 237 7.37 10.68 8.92
C PHE A 237 6.64 11.98 8.51
N LEU A 238 7.09 12.65 7.44
CA LEU A 238 6.61 13.99 7.08
C LEU A 238 5.30 14.01 6.25
N ILE A 239 4.87 12.90 5.67
CA ILE A 239 3.60 12.84 4.92
C ILE A 239 2.43 12.36 5.81
N CYS A 240 2.71 11.87 7.03
CA CYS A 240 1.71 11.33 7.94
C CYS A 240 1.34 12.24 9.14
N ASN A 241 1.98 13.40 9.38
CA ASN A 241 1.76 14.23 10.58
C ASN A 241 1.17 15.64 10.31
N GLN A 242 0.29 15.76 9.32
CA GLN A 242 -0.64 16.91 9.20
C GLN A 242 -2.05 16.46 8.82
N LEU A 243 -2.53 15.41 9.47
CA LEU A 243 -3.94 15.01 9.49
C LEU A 243 -4.39 14.92 10.96
#